data_AF-A0A7H0H6A0-F1
#
_entry.id   AF-A0A7H0H6A0-F1
#
_cell.length_a   1.000
_cell.length_b   1.000
_cell.length_c   1.000
_cell.angle_alpha   90.00
_cell.angle_beta   90.00
_cell.angle_gamma   90.00
#
_symmetry.space_group_name_H-M   'P 1'
#
loop_
_entity.id
_entity.type
_entity.pdbx_description
1 polymer ?
#
loop_
_entity_poly.entity_id
_entity_poly.type
_entity_poly.pdbx_seq_one_letter_code
_entity_poly.pdbx_strand_id
1 'polypeptide(L)' 'MTCLPPLPASSGNTTRHRLNRGGDRRLNKAIHTIMLTRWRGHPETRAYIERRRAEGLPTRHIQRCLKRAIARRVFNLLNT' A
#
# COMPACT_ATOMS: atom_id res chain seq x y z
N MET A 1 -5.66 10.27 -0.29
CA MET A 1 -5.42 9.08 -1.15
C MET A 1 -3.92 9.00 -1.42
N THR A 2 -3.20 8.00 -0.90
CA THR A 2 -1.72 7.93 -1.01
C THR A 2 -1.34 7.17 -2.29
N CYS A 3 -0.68 7.86 -3.22
CA CYS A 3 -0.20 7.25 -4.46
C CYS A 3 0.97 6.28 -4.18
N LEU A 4 0.91 5.10 -4.78
CA LEU A 4 2.01 4.14 -4.85
C LEU A 4 2.92 4.51 -6.04
N PRO A 5 4.27 4.57 -5.94
CA PRO A 5 5.18 4.65 -4.79
C PRO A 5 5.60 6.10 -4.44
N PRO A 6 6.18 6.34 -3.25
CA PRO A 6 6.77 7.64 -2.91
C PRO A 6 7.95 7.99 -3.82
N LEU A 7 8.01 9.22 -4.31
CA LEU A 7 9.19 9.72 -5.01
C LEU A 7 10.29 10.01 -3.96
N PRO A 8 11.53 9.53 -4.16
CA PRO A 8 12.64 9.96 -3.33
C PRO A 8 12.81 11.47 -3.49
N ALA A 9 12.97 12.18 -2.38
CA ALA A 9 13.09 13.63 -2.36
C ALA A 9 14.20 14.02 -1.39
N SER A 10 15.43 13.68 -1.74
CA SER A 10 16.61 13.99 -0.92
C SER A 10 17.88 13.96 -1.77
N SER A 11 18.62 15.07 -1.76
CA SER A 11 19.99 15.20 -2.28
C SER A 11 21.06 15.20 -1.16
N GLY A 12 20.70 14.71 0.03
CA GLY A 12 21.54 14.67 1.23
C GLY A 12 20.93 13.73 2.29
N ASN A 13 21.67 13.47 3.37
CA ASN A 13 21.51 12.41 4.39
C ASN A 13 20.19 12.43 5.23
N THR A 14 19.05 12.73 4.62
CA THR A 14 17.72 12.74 5.24
C THR A 14 16.71 12.14 4.27
N THR A 15 16.20 10.94 4.57
CA THR A 15 15.26 10.21 3.70
C THR A 15 13.85 10.80 3.80
N ARG A 16 13.58 11.90 3.08
CA ARG A 16 12.21 12.39 2.87
C ARG A 16 11.64 11.85 1.56
N HIS A 17 10.37 11.48 1.62
CA HIS A 17 9.61 10.96 0.49
C HIS A 17 8.53 11.96 0.10
N ARG A 18 8.56 12.46 -1.15
CA ARG A 18 7.53 13.36 -1.67
C ARG A 18 6.27 12.58 -2.03
N LEU A 19 5.11 13.21 -1.80
CA LEU A 19 3.83 12.72 -2.28
C LEU A 19 3.78 12.84 -3.80
N ASN A 20 3.71 11.70 -4.50
CA ASN A 20 3.51 11.68 -5.93
C ASN A 20 2.07 12.11 -6.27
N ARG A 21 1.90 13.28 -6.90
CA ARG A 21 0.58 13.80 -7.34
C ARG A 21 0.19 13.39 -8.77
N GLY A 22 1.14 12.91 -9.56
CA GLY A 22 0.98 12.62 -11.00
C GLY A 22 0.65 11.16 -11.33
N GLY A 23 0.67 10.25 -10.34
CA GLY A 23 0.36 8.83 -10.58
C GLY A 23 -1.09 8.59 -11.06
N ASP A 24 -1.32 7.42 -11.67
CA ASP A 24 -2.64 7.01 -12.16
C ASP A 24 -3.69 6.97 -11.03
N ARG A 25 -4.64 7.91 -11.07
CA ARG A 25 -5.71 8.03 -10.07
C ARG A 25 -6.71 6.89 -10.15
N ARG A 26 -6.96 6.33 -11.34
CA ARG A 26 -7.90 5.21 -11.53
C ARG A 26 -7.31 3.94 -10.93
N LEU A 27 -6.05 3.64 -11.23
CA LEU A 27 -5.34 2.51 -10.63
C LEU A 27 -5.26 2.64 -9.10
N ASN A 28 -4.90 3.82 -8.59
CA ASN A 28 -4.85 4.05 -7.14
C ASN A 28 -6.23 3.88 -6.46
N LYS A 29 -7.31 4.28 -7.13
CA LYS A 29 -8.69 4.04 -6.66
C LYS A 29 -9.02 2.56 -6.67
N ALA A 30 -8.72 1.83 -7.74
CA ALA A 30 -8.96 0.39 -7.84
C ALA A 30 -8.23 -0.39 -6.75
N ILE A 31 -6.94 -0.13 -6.53
CA ILE A 31 -6.15 -0.75 -5.46
C ILE A 31 -6.74 -0.42 -4.09
N HIS A 32 -7.22 0.80 -3.89
CA HIS A 32 -7.88 1.17 -2.64
C HIS A 32 -9.17 0.38 -2.41
N THR A 33 -10.00 0.23 -3.44
CA THR A 33 -11.22 -0.58 -3.37
C THR A 33 -10.91 -2.04 -3.06
N ILE A 34 -9.95 -2.65 -3.76
CA ILE A 34 -9.51 -4.03 -3.49
C ILE A 34 -9.06 -4.19 -2.04
N MET A 35 -8.30 -3.22 -1.53
CA MET A 35 -7.87 -3.21 -0.13
C MET A 35 -9.07 -3.21 0.82
N LEU A 36 -10.08 -2.36 0.59
CA LEU A 36 -11.27 -2.29 1.44
C LEU A 36 -12.06 -3.61 1.42
N THR A 37 -12.23 -4.22 0.26
CA THR A 37 -12.90 -5.52 0.12
C THR A 37 -12.15 -6.59 0.92
N ARG A 38 -10.83 -6.66 0.78
CA ARG A 38 -9.99 -7.62 1.53
C ARG A 38 -10.00 -7.36 3.03
N TRP A 39 -10.02 -6.09 3.43
CA TRP A 39 -10.09 -5.70 4.83
C TRP A 39 -11.37 -6.20 5.51
N ARG A 40 -12.50 -6.21 4.79
CA ARG A 40 -13.80 -6.62 5.34
C ARG A 40 -13.97 -8.14 5.38
N GLY A 41 -13.55 -8.86 4.33
CA GLY A 41 -13.98 -10.25 4.14
C GLY A 41 -12.89 -11.28 3.87
N HIS A 42 -11.62 -10.91 3.76
CA HIS A 42 -10.58 -11.87 3.35
C HIS A 42 -9.83 -12.46 4.55
N PRO A 43 -9.92 -13.78 4.82
CA PRO A 43 -9.37 -14.39 6.02
C PRO A 43 -7.85 -14.24 6.12
N GLU A 44 -7.10 -14.45 5.03
CA GLU A 44 -5.63 -14.27 5.05
C GLU A 44 -5.23 -12.81 5.36
N THR A 45 -6.04 -11.85 4.91
CA THR A 45 -5.77 -10.43 5.17
C THR A 45 -6.04 -10.09 6.62
N ARG A 46 -7.06 -10.69 7.25
CA ARG A 46 -7.29 -10.55 8.69
C ARG A 46 -6.12 -11.12 9.49
N ALA A 47 -5.66 -12.33 9.18
CA ALA A 47 -4.49 -12.92 9.84
C ALA A 47 -3.23 -12.02 9.69
N TYR A 48 -3.01 -11.44 8.51
CA TYR A 48 -1.93 -10.49 8.30
C TYR A 48 -2.08 -9.20 9.13
N ILE A 49 -3.31 -8.66 9.21
CA ILE A 49 -3.60 -7.45 10.00
C ILE A 49 -3.35 -7.73 11.48
N GLU A 50 -3.83 -8.85 12.01
CA GLU A 50 -3.64 -9.22 13.42
C GLU A 50 -2.15 -9.40 13.76
N ARG A 51 -1.39 -10.08 12.89
CA ARG A 51 0.08 -10.17 13.06
C ARG A 51 0.74 -8.78 13.11
N ARG A 52 0.38 -7.88 12.20
CA ARG A 52 0.94 -6.52 12.17
C ARG A 52 0.45 -5.64 13.32
N ARG A 53 -0.75 -5.88 13.85
CA ARG A 53 -1.24 -5.23 15.08
C ARG A 53 -0.46 -5.70 16.31
N ALA A 54 -0.16 -7.00 16.40
CA ALA A 54 0.66 -7.56 17.46
C ALA A 54 2.09 -6.98 17.46
N GLU A 55 2.63 -6.65 16.28
CA GLU A 55 3.90 -5.91 16.13
C GLU A 55 3.82 -4.41 16.55
N GLY A 56 2.66 -3.92 17.00
CA GLY A 56 2.48 -2.54 17.44
C GLY A 56 2.35 -1.51 16.32
N LEU A 57 2.14 -1.94 15.07
CA LEU A 57 2.07 -1.01 13.93
C LEU A 57 0.72 -0.27 13.90
N PRO A 58 0.72 1.05 13.63
CA PRO A 58 -0.52 1.79 13.52
C PRO A 58 -1.31 1.35 12.29
N THR A 59 -2.65 1.35 12.39
CA THR A 59 -3.57 0.88 11.33
C THR A 59 -3.28 1.51 9.95
N ARG A 60 -2.91 2.79 9.91
CA ARG A 60 -2.55 3.49 8.65
C ARG A 60 -1.31 2.90 7.98
N HIS A 61 -0.35 2.43 8.78
CA HIS A 61 0.85 1.75 8.27
C HIS A 61 0.50 0.38 7.70
N ILE A 62 -0.33 -0.39 8.41
CA ILE A 62 -0.84 -1.69 7.95
C ILE A 62 -1.57 -1.55 6.61
N GLN A 63 -2.48 -0.57 6.50
CA GLN A 63 -3.19 -0.28 5.25
C GLN A 63 -2.24 0.07 4.09
N ARG A 64 -1.15 0.80 4.37
CA ARG A 64 -0.14 1.15 3.36
C ARG A 64 0.66 -0.07 2.91
N CYS A 65 1.04 -0.95 3.83
CA CYS A 65 1.70 -2.23 3.52
C CYS A 65 0.81 -3.11 2.65
N LEU A 66 -0.48 -3.22 2.99
CA LEU A 66 -1.44 -4.01 2.23
C LEU A 66 -1.64 -3.47 0.81
N LYS A 67 -1.80 -2.15 0.65
CA LYS A 67 -1.86 -1.50 -0.68
C LYS A 67 -0.62 -1.79 -1.52
N ARG A 68 0.58 -1.75 -0.92
CA ARG A 68 1.85 -2.09 -1.60
C ARG A 68 1.94 -3.55 -1.99
N ALA A 69 1.45 -4.47 -1.16
CA ALA A 69 1.43 -5.89 -1.48
C ALA A 69 0.48 -6.20 -2.66
N ILE A 70 -0.70 -5.57 -2.68
CA ILE A 70 -1.66 -5.68 -3.80
C ILE A 70 -1.04 -5.14 -5.08
N ALA A 71 -0.45 -3.94 -5.04
CA ALA A 71 0.19 -3.33 -6.21
C ALA A 71 1.30 -4.22 -6.79
N ARG A 72 2.17 -4.77 -5.93
CA ARG A 72 3.23 -5.71 -6.34
C ARG A 72 2.67 -6.97 -6.98
N ARG A 73 1.60 -7.54 -6.40
CA ARG A 73 0.96 -8.74 -6.96
C ARG A 73 0.35 -8.47 -8.34
N VAL A 74 -0.34 -7.34 -8.51
CA VAL A 74 -0.92 -6.94 -9.80
C VAL A 74 0.19 -6.71 -10.84
N PHE A 75 1.27 -6.02 -10.46
CA PHE A 75 2.41 -5.82 -11.36
C PHE A 75 3.02 -7.15 -11.81
N ASN A 76 3.24 -8.09 -10.89
CA ASN A 76 3.80 -9.40 -11.25
C ASN A 76 2.87 -10.19 -12.18
N LEU A 77 1.55 -10.13 -11.98
CA LEU A 77 0.56 -10.78 -12.84
C LEU A 77 0.48 -10.21 -14.26
N LEU A 78 0.83 -8.93 -14.43
CA LEU A 78 0.80 -8.25 -15.74
C LEU A 78 2.13 -8.35 -16.51
N ASN A 79 3.22 -8.70 -15.82
CA ASN A 79 4.53 -8.95 -16.43
C ASN A 79 4.81 -10.45 -16.62
N THR A 80 3.74 -11.26 -16.63
CA THR A 80 3.77 -12.67 -17.03
C THR A 80 3.24 -12.75 -18.45
#